data_AF-A0A6A5RMB3-F1
#
_entry.id   AF-A0A6A5RMB3-F1
#
_cell.length_a   1.000
_cell.length_b   1.000
_cell.length_c   1.000
_cell.angle_alpha   90.00
_cell.angle_beta   90.00
_cell.angle_gamma   90.00
#
_symmetry.space_group_name_H-M   'P 1'
#
loop_
_entity.id
_entity.type
_entity.pdbx_description
1 polymer ?
#
loop_
_entity_poly.entity_id
_entity_poly.type
_entity_poly.pdbx_seq_one_letter_code
_entity_poly.pdbx_strand_id
1 'polypeptide(L)'
;TLHHLSTSCEILTAENKGLSAAVAAQNPLKKKWETLNLRQQKKGRSEALLYSLSKVRNARHRNRLNKTKRLEEEVAKHHQREERAAATLRNKLEKERRSAAYAARLEASRQRRAEEAADRKRKKQERDAAKSIQLS
;
A
#
# COMPACT_ATOMS: atom_id res chain seq x y z
N THR A 1 -5.79 29.86 32.90
CA THR A 1 -4.52 29.58 33.59
C THR A 1 -4.24 28.09 33.70
N LEU A 2 -5.18 27.27 34.21
CA LEU A 2 -5.02 25.80 34.29
C LEU A 2 -4.78 25.10 32.93
N HIS A 3 -5.53 25.49 31.89
CA HIS A 3 -5.36 24.92 30.55
C HIS A 3 -3.96 25.20 29.98
N HIS A 4 -3.42 26.39 30.22
CA HIS A 4 -2.09 26.75 29.74
C HIS A 4 -0.99 25.90 30.41
N LEU A 5 -1.11 25.70 31.73
CA LEU A 5 -0.23 24.80 32.49
C LEU A 5 -0.30 23.35 31.99
N SER A 6 -1.51 22.83 31.70
CA SER A 6 -1.68 21.49 31.15
C SER A 6 -0.97 21.33 29.81
N THR A 7 -1.17 22.29 28.89
CA THR A 7 -0.54 22.26 27.57
C THR A 7 0.99 22.36 27.68
N SER A 8 1.51 23.21 28.57
CA SER A 8 2.96 23.31 28.82
C SER A 8 3.54 22.01 29.39
N CYS A 9 2.86 21.36 30.33
CA CYS A 9 3.28 20.06 30.86
C CYS A 9 3.28 18.98 29.78
N GLU A 10 2.25 18.92 28.93
CA GLU A 10 2.18 17.97 27.82
C GLU A 10 3.34 18.16 26.84
N ILE A 11 3.64 19.39 26.44
CA ILE A 11 4.78 19.72 25.56
C ILE A 11 6.09 19.26 26.21
N LEU A 12 6.33 19.63 27.47
CA LEU A 12 7.56 19.23 28.19
C LEU A 12 7.69 17.72 28.32
N THR A 13 6.58 16.99 28.49
CA THR A 13 6.64 15.52 28.53
C THR A 13 6.96 14.92 27.17
N ALA A 14 6.43 15.48 26.08
CA ALA A 14 6.73 15.03 24.73
C ALA A 14 8.21 15.30 24.37
N GLU A 15 8.72 16.49 24.73
CA GLU A 15 10.12 16.86 24.56
C GLU A 15 11.05 15.96 25.37
N ASN A 16 10.77 15.75 26.66
CA ASN A 16 11.56 14.86 27.51
C ASN A 16 11.58 13.41 26.97
N LYS A 17 10.45 12.91 26.45
CA LYS A 17 10.39 11.60 25.80
C LYS A 17 11.25 11.57 24.52
N GLY A 18 11.17 12.61 23.70
CA GLY A 18 11.97 12.76 22.48
C GLY A 18 13.47 12.82 22.76
N LEU A 19 13.89 13.61 23.76
CA LEU A 19 15.27 13.73 24.21
C LEU A 19 15.78 12.43 24.80
N SER A 20 14.99 11.77 25.66
CA SER A 20 15.35 10.47 26.23
C SER A 20 15.54 9.40 25.15
N ALA A 21 14.68 9.39 24.13
CA ALA A 21 14.80 8.49 23.00
C ALA A 21 16.05 8.80 22.15
N ALA A 22 16.35 10.08 21.91
CA ALA A 22 17.54 10.50 21.18
C ALA A 22 18.85 10.12 21.91
N VAL A 23 18.89 10.31 23.22
CA VAL A 23 20.01 9.87 24.08
C VAL A 23 20.14 8.35 24.07
N ALA A 24 19.03 7.61 24.18
CA ALA A 24 19.04 6.16 24.09
C ALA A 24 19.52 5.65 22.72
N ALA A 25 19.19 6.35 21.63
CA ALA A 25 19.66 6.05 20.28
C ALA A 25 21.15 6.38 20.09
N GLN A 26 21.66 7.41 20.77
CA GLN A 26 23.09 7.76 20.76
C GLN A 26 23.97 6.79 21.57
N ASN A 27 23.38 5.92 22.39
CA ASN A 27 24.12 5.06 23.32
C ASN A 27 25.24 4.28 22.60
N PRO A 28 26.53 4.66 22.81
CA PRO A 28 27.65 4.16 22.02
C PRO A 28 27.91 2.68 22.28
N LEU A 29 27.44 2.15 23.41
CA LEU A 29 27.52 0.73 23.78
C LEU A 29 26.66 -0.17 22.87
N LYS A 30 25.68 0.39 22.16
CA LYS A 30 24.86 -0.31 21.16
C LYS A 30 25.29 -0.05 19.72
N LYS A 31 26.47 0.54 19.48
CA LYS A 31 27.05 0.51 18.13
C LYS A 31 27.25 -0.95 17.76
N LYS A 32 26.40 -1.46 16.85
CA LYS A 32 26.63 -2.76 16.23
C LYS A 32 28.03 -2.71 15.61
N TRP A 33 28.92 -3.53 16.17
CA TRP A 33 30.24 -3.75 15.61
C TRP A 33 30.05 -4.42 14.26
N GLU A 34 30.03 -3.64 13.19
CA GLU A 34 30.06 -4.17 11.84
C GLU A 34 31.45 -4.72 11.57
N THR A 35 31.56 -6.05 11.53
CA THR A 35 32.79 -6.72 11.15
C THR A 35 33.08 -6.43 9.68
N LEU A 36 34.20 -5.75 9.43
CA LEU A 36 34.69 -5.53 8.08
C LEU A 36 35.14 -6.86 7.50
N ASN A 37 34.49 -7.33 6.45
CA ASN A 37 34.96 -8.51 5.75
C ASN A 37 36.23 -8.16 4.96
N LEU A 38 37.39 -8.57 5.50
CA LEU A 38 38.70 -8.35 4.90
C LEU A 38 39.04 -9.39 3.82
N ARG A 39 38.23 -10.44 3.63
CA ARG A 39 38.49 -11.45 2.59
C ARG A 39 38.40 -10.80 1.20
N GLN A 40 39.42 -11.06 0.37
CA GLN A 40 39.40 -10.70 -1.04
C GLN A 40 38.53 -11.73 -1.81
N GLN A 41 37.86 -11.27 -2.87
CA GLN A 41 37.23 -12.20 -3.82
C GLN A 41 38.32 -13.11 -4.40
N LYS A 42 38.03 -14.41 -4.48
CA LYS A 42 38.93 -15.51 -4.85
C LYS A 42 39.62 -15.32 -6.23
N LYS A 43 40.60 -14.43 -6.33
CA LYS A 43 41.57 -14.37 -7.43
C LYS A 43 42.95 -14.06 -6.83
N GLY A 44 43.68 -15.11 -6.46
CA GLY A 44 45.05 -15.01 -5.96
C GLY A 44 45.27 -15.74 -4.65
N ARG A 45 46.10 -16.78 -4.69
CA ARG A 45 46.46 -17.68 -3.59
C ARG A 45 47.24 -16.91 -2.52
N SER A 46 46.59 -16.49 -1.43
CA SER A 46 47.23 -16.36 -0.11
C SER A 46 46.15 -16.35 0.98
N GLU A 47 46.16 -17.38 1.83
CA GLU A 47 45.25 -17.53 2.98
C GLU A 47 45.68 -16.69 4.19
N ALA A 48 46.75 -15.91 4.07
CA ALA A 48 47.23 -15.05 5.14
C ALA A 48 46.26 -13.86 5.36
N LEU A 49 45.52 -13.92 6.47
CA LEU A 49 44.73 -12.84 7.07
C LEU A 49 45.61 -11.72 7.65
N LEU A 50 46.61 -11.27 6.88
CA LEU A 50 47.45 -10.14 7.29
C LEU A 50 46.61 -8.86 7.25
N TYR A 51 46.44 -8.25 8.43
CA TYR A 51 45.79 -6.96 8.62
C TYR A 51 46.65 -5.84 8.02
N SER A 52 46.55 -5.64 6.70
CA SER A 52 47.18 -4.48 6.06
C SER A 52 46.21 -3.29 5.96
N LEU A 53 46.74 -2.08 6.14
CA LEU A 53 45.97 -0.83 6.04
C LEU A 53 45.19 -0.74 4.71
N SER A 54 45.81 -1.18 3.60
CA SER A 54 45.17 -1.23 2.28
C SER A 54 43.96 -2.19 2.22
N LYS A 55 44.04 -3.36 2.87
CA LYS A 55 42.90 -4.30 2.94
C LYS A 55 41.75 -3.71 3.76
N VAL A 56 42.05 -3.04 4.87
CA VAL A 56 41.03 -2.36 5.70
C VAL A 56 40.36 -1.23 4.92
N ARG A 57 41.12 -0.39 4.22
CA ARG A 57 40.59 0.69 3.37
C ARG A 57 39.66 0.14 2.29
N ASN A 58 40.07 -0.93 1.59
CA ASN A 58 39.26 -1.56 0.56
C ASN A 58 37.99 -2.21 1.13
N ALA A 59 38.06 -2.86 2.30
CA ALA A 59 36.89 -3.42 2.97
C ALA A 59 35.89 -2.33 3.40
N ARG A 60 36.37 -1.19 3.92
CA ARG A 60 35.53 -0.04 4.26
C ARG A 60 34.84 0.54 3.03
N HIS A 61 35.58 0.70 1.92
CA HIS A 61 35.00 1.18 0.66
C HIS A 61 33.89 0.25 0.15
N ARG A 62 34.14 -1.07 0.12
CA ARG A 62 33.11 -2.07 -0.25
C ARG A 62 31.90 -2.03 0.68
N ASN A 63 32.11 -1.93 1.98
CA ASN A 63 31.00 -1.83 2.94
C ASN A 63 30.15 -0.58 2.64
N ARG A 64 30.78 0.57 2.37
CA ARG A 64 30.06 1.81 1.99
C ARG A 64 29.20 1.61 0.74
N LEU A 65 29.75 0.99 -0.32
CA LEU A 65 29.00 0.69 -1.55
C LEU A 65 27.86 -0.31 -1.32
N ASN A 66 28.08 -1.31 -0.47
CA ASN A 66 27.03 -2.28 -0.14
C ASN A 66 25.91 -1.63 0.67
N LYS A 67 26.24 -0.68 1.55
CA LYS A 67 25.23 0.08 2.30
C LYS A 67 24.36 0.92 1.38
N THR A 68 24.95 1.64 0.43
CA THR A 68 24.16 2.43 -0.53
C THR A 68 23.26 1.53 -1.37
N LYS A 69 23.79 0.41 -1.90
CA LYS A 69 22.99 -0.58 -2.63
C LYS A 69 21.83 -1.16 -1.82
N ARG A 70 22.06 -1.48 -0.54
CA ARG A 70 20.98 -1.99 0.35
C ARG A 70 19.88 -0.96 0.55
N LEU A 71 20.25 0.32 0.75
CA LEU A 71 19.27 1.40 0.89
C LEU A 71 18.48 1.60 -0.41
N GLU A 72 19.15 1.58 -1.56
CA GLU A 72 18.51 1.64 -2.88
C GLU A 72 17.55 0.46 -3.09
N GLU A 73 17.95 -0.76 -2.73
CA GLU A 73 17.09 -1.96 -2.78
C GLU A 73 15.88 -1.87 -1.84
N GLU A 74 16.05 -1.31 -0.64
CA GLU A 74 14.95 -1.10 0.31
C GLU A 74 13.93 -0.10 -0.22
N VAL A 75 14.40 1.02 -0.78
CA VAL A 75 13.55 2.03 -1.43
C VAL A 75 12.82 1.41 -2.63
N ALA A 76 13.52 0.66 -3.49
CA ALA A 76 12.91 -0.01 -4.63
C ALA A 76 11.83 -1.03 -4.19
N LYS A 77 12.09 -1.81 -3.12
CA LYS A 77 11.09 -2.73 -2.55
C LYS A 77 9.89 -1.99 -1.99
N HIS A 78 10.07 -0.82 -1.38
CA HIS A 78 8.98 -0.01 -0.88
C HIS A 78 8.09 0.46 -2.03
N HIS A 79 8.66 1.09 -3.05
CA HIS A 79 7.92 1.53 -4.23
C HIS A 79 7.19 0.37 -4.92
N GLN A 80 7.85 -0.78 -5.07
CA GLN A 80 7.20 -1.95 -5.65
C GLN A 80 5.99 -2.43 -4.82
N ARG A 81 6.03 -2.32 -3.49
CA ARG A 81 4.89 -2.65 -2.62
C ARG A 81 3.76 -1.64 -2.80
N GLU A 82 4.07 -0.35 -2.90
CA GLU A 82 3.09 0.71 -3.15
C GLU A 82 2.40 0.53 -4.51
N GLU A 83 3.16 0.26 -5.57
CA GLU A 83 2.63 0.00 -6.91
C GLU A 83 1.71 -1.22 -6.92
N ARG A 84 2.11 -2.31 -6.26
CA ARG A 84 1.26 -3.51 -6.13
C ARG A 84 -0.02 -3.21 -5.37
N ALA A 85 0.06 -2.48 -4.25
CA ALA A 85 -1.12 -2.08 -3.49
C ALA A 85 -2.07 -1.23 -4.36
N ALA A 86 -1.55 -0.22 -5.06
CA ALA A 86 -2.32 0.61 -5.97
C ALA A 86 -2.97 -0.20 -7.10
N ALA A 87 -2.24 -1.14 -7.71
CA ALA A 87 -2.77 -2.04 -8.73
C ALA A 87 -3.91 -2.92 -8.19
N THR A 88 -3.77 -3.48 -6.98
CA THR A 88 -4.85 -4.27 -6.38
C THR A 88 -6.11 -3.46 -6.11
N LEU A 89 -5.97 -2.20 -5.69
CA LEU A 89 -7.10 -1.29 -5.47
C LEU A 89 -7.81 -0.95 -6.78
N ARG A 90 -7.05 -0.63 -7.84
CA ARG A 90 -7.60 -0.39 -9.19
C ARG A 90 -8.37 -1.60 -9.70
N ASN A 91 -7.82 -2.79 -9.56
CA ASN A 91 -8.47 -4.03 -10.00
C ASN A 91 -9.77 -4.33 -9.22
N LYS A 92 -9.80 -4.05 -7.90
CA LYS A 92 -11.03 -4.20 -7.10
C LYS A 92 -12.12 -3.24 -7.58
N LEU A 93 -11.77 -1.98 -7.75
CA LEU A 93 -12.68 -0.94 -8.19
C LEU A 93 -13.21 -1.20 -9.62
N GLU A 94 -12.37 -1.72 -10.51
CA GLU A 94 -12.82 -2.14 -11.84
C GLU A 94 -13.80 -3.32 -11.78
N LYS A 95 -13.54 -4.32 -10.94
CA LYS A 95 -14.45 -5.46 -10.74
C LYS A 95 -15.82 -5.01 -10.22
N GLU A 96 -15.83 -4.12 -9.23
CA GLU A 96 -17.06 -3.54 -8.70
C GLU A 96 -17.83 -2.73 -9.75
N ARG A 97 -17.13 -1.94 -10.58
CA ARG A 97 -17.78 -1.23 -11.69
C ARG A 97 -18.40 -2.20 -12.70
N ARG A 98 -17.70 -3.29 -13.05
CA ARG A 98 -18.21 -4.30 -13.97
C ARG A 98 -19.41 -5.04 -13.40
N SER A 99 -19.40 -5.42 -12.12
CA SER A 99 -20.54 -6.07 -11.48
C SER A 99 -21.73 -5.14 -11.36
N ALA A 100 -21.52 -3.88 -10.98
CA ALA A 100 -22.57 -2.85 -10.93
C ALA A 100 -23.18 -2.60 -12.32
N ALA A 101 -22.36 -2.49 -13.37
CA ALA A 101 -22.85 -2.33 -14.74
C ALA A 101 -23.66 -3.54 -15.20
N TYR A 102 -23.27 -4.76 -14.82
CA TYR A 102 -24.02 -5.97 -15.13
C TYR A 102 -25.37 -5.99 -14.40
N ALA A 103 -25.38 -5.68 -13.10
CA ALA A 103 -26.61 -5.60 -12.31
C ALA A 103 -27.57 -4.55 -12.88
N ALA A 104 -27.07 -3.36 -13.23
CA ALA A 104 -27.86 -2.30 -13.85
C ALA A 104 -28.48 -2.73 -15.18
N ARG A 105 -27.74 -3.46 -16.02
CA ARG A 105 -28.28 -4.03 -17.28
C ARG A 105 -29.36 -5.06 -17.04
N LEU A 106 -29.19 -5.92 -16.04
CA LEU A 106 -30.16 -6.95 -15.70
C LEU A 106 -31.46 -6.31 -15.18
N GLU A 107 -31.36 -5.34 -14.28
CA GLU A 107 -32.51 -4.61 -13.75
C GLU A 107 -33.22 -3.80 -14.83
N ALA A 108 -32.48 -3.10 -15.71
CA ALA A 108 -33.07 -2.41 -16.86
C ALA A 108 -33.83 -3.37 -17.80
N SER A 109 -33.31 -4.59 -18.02
CA SER A 109 -34.01 -5.61 -18.80
C SER A 109 -35.27 -6.12 -18.11
N ARG A 110 -35.24 -6.30 -16.79
CA ARG A 110 -36.41 -6.69 -15.99
C ARG A 110 -37.50 -5.61 -16.04
N GLN A 111 -37.13 -4.35 -15.86
CA GLN A 111 -38.04 -3.21 -15.94
C GLN A 111 -38.71 -3.13 -17.32
N ARG A 112 -37.94 -3.20 -18.41
CA ARG A 112 -38.50 -3.22 -19.77
C ARG A 112 -39.51 -4.35 -19.98
N ARG A 113 -39.20 -5.57 -19.51
CA ARG A 113 -40.13 -6.70 -19.61
C ARG A 113 -41.40 -6.48 -18.78
N ALA A 114 -41.28 -5.85 -17.61
CA ALA A 114 -42.42 -5.52 -16.76
C ALA A 114 -43.32 -4.46 -17.40
N GLU A 115 -42.72 -3.41 -17.97
CA GLU A 115 -43.42 -2.36 -18.72
C GLU A 115 -44.15 -2.94 -19.94
N GLU A 116 -43.46 -3.74 -20.77
CA GLU A 116 -44.09 -4.41 -21.91
C GLU A 116 -45.25 -5.32 -21.49
N ALA A 117 -45.11 -6.05 -20.38
CA ALA A 117 -46.18 -6.90 -19.85
C ALA A 117 -47.37 -6.07 -19.34
N ALA A 118 -47.11 -4.93 -18.69
CA ALA A 118 -48.14 -4.01 -18.23
C ALA A 118 -48.91 -3.38 -19.40
N ASP A 119 -48.20 -2.95 -20.45
CA ASP A 119 -48.80 -2.38 -21.66
C ASP A 119 -49.67 -3.40 -22.41
N ARG A 120 -49.22 -4.66 -22.49
CA ARG A 120 -50.03 -5.74 -23.07
C ARG A 120 -51.31 -5.97 -22.27
N LYS A 121 -51.24 -5.93 -20.94
CA LYS A 121 -52.43 -6.05 -20.07
C LYS A 121 -53.40 -4.89 -20.27
N ARG A 122 -52.91 -3.65 -20.31
CA ARG A 122 -53.74 -2.45 -20.58
C ARG A 122 -54.46 -2.55 -21.92
N LYS A 123 -53.73 -2.86 -23.00
CA LYS A 123 -54.31 -3.04 -24.34
C LYS A 123 -55.34 -4.17 -24.38
N LYS A 124 -55.15 -5.23 -23.61
CA LYS A 124 -56.13 -6.33 -23.51
C LYS A 124 -57.40 -5.85 -22.80
N GLN A 125 -57.27 -5.17 -21.66
CA GLN A 125 -58.40 -4.61 -20.92
C GLN A 125 -59.21 -3.61 -21.76
N GLU A 126 -58.54 -2.73 -22.50
CA GLU A 126 -59.19 -1.78 -23.41
C GLU A 126 -59.99 -2.50 -24.51
N ARG A 127 -59.41 -3.55 -25.10
CA ARG A 127 -60.10 -4.37 -26.13
C ARG A 127 -61.29 -5.12 -25.56
N ASP A 128 -61.13 -5.71 -24.38
CA ASP A 128 -62.19 -6.48 -23.73
C ASP A 128 -63.35 -5.54 -23.30
N ALA A 129 -63.05 -4.34 -22.81
CA ALA A 129 -64.04 -3.30 -22.51
C ALA A 129 -64.74 -2.75 -23.76
N ALA A 130 -64.00 -2.53 -24.86
CA ALA A 130 -64.60 -2.10 -26.12
C ALA A 130 -65.56 -3.17 -26.69
N LYS A 131 -65.19 -4.45 -26.59
CA LYS A 131 -66.06 -5.57 -26.98
C LYS A 131 -67.30 -5.68 -26.09
N SER A 132 -67.19 -5.45 -24.79
CA SER A 132 -68.36 -5.50 -23.89
C SER A 132 -69.38 -4.41 -24.20
N ILE A 133 -68.92 -3.21 -24.60
CA ILE A 133 -69.80 -2.09 -24.99
C ILE A 133 -70.53 -2.36 -26.32
N GLN A 134 -69.94 -3.15 -27.22
CA GLN A 134 -70.55 -3.49 -28.51
C GLN A 134 -71.57 -4.63 -28.44
N LEU A 135 -71.54 -5.45 -27.38
CA LEU A 135 -72.43 -6.60 -27.17
C LEU A 135 -73.62 -6.28 -26.26
N SER A 136 -73.64 -5.09 -25.66
CA SER A 136 -74.75 -4.50 -24.89
C SER A 136 -75.57 -3.56 -25.77
#